data_AF-A0A0B2ACW6-F1
#
_entry.id   AF-A0A0B2ACW6-F1
#
_cell.length_a   1.000
_cell.length_b   1.000
_cell.length_c   1.000
_cell.angle_alpha   90.00
_cell.angle_beta   90.00
_cell.angle_gamma   90.00
#
_symmetry.space_group_name_H-M   'P 1'
#
loop_
_entity.id
_entity.type
_entity.pdbx_description
1 polymer ?
#
loop_
_entity_poly.entity_id
_entity_poly.type
_entity_poly.pdbx_seq_one_letter_code
_entity_poly.pdbx_strand_id
1 'polypeptide(L)'
;MLMVGVAVAFGACRAVAQESMPLDVAALASHTSPFQAKILKDGKVTASEYESAILGQRACVQASGGTVSEISRTGNNELAFRYTIDASTDAELAGAERRSEACIPKYISEVGKAWAYEQRRSPLFFLIPNQALTMAAESRSPSSQIIRNPPVMR
;
A
#
# COMPACT_ATOMS: atom_id res chain seq x y z
N MET A 1 18.92 62.72 8.71
CA MET A 1 18.34 61.43 9.13
C MET A 1 18.24 60.55 7.90
N LEU A 2 19.12 59.57 7.78
CA LEU A 2 19.21 58.63 6.66
C LEU A 2 18.23 57.47 6.94
N MET A 3 17.20 57.28 6.11
CA MET A 3 16.40 56.04 6.18
C MET A 3 17.02 54.99 5.25
N VAL A 4 17.54 53.94 5.88
CA VAL A 4 18.11 52.75 5.24
C VAL A 4 16.96 51.91 4.67
N GLY A 5 16.93 51.74 3.36
CA GLY A 5 16.01 50.81 2.69
C GLY A 5 16.48 49.37 2.87
N VAL A 6 15.67 48.54 3.52
CA VAL A 6 15.91 47.09 3.62
C VAL A 6 15.36 46.43 2.36
N ALA A 7 16.26 46.04 1.46
CA ALA A 7 15.92 45.17 0.33
C ALA A 7 15.74 43.74 0.84
N VAL A 8 14.49 43.26 0.88
CA VAL A 8 14.19 41.84 1.16
C VAL A 8 14.53 41.05 -0.09
N ALA A 9 15.70 40.42 -0.10
CA ALA A 9 16.06 39.45 -1.12
C ALA A 9 15.19 38.20 -0.95
N PHE A 10 14.17 38.06 -1.81
CA PHE A 10 13.43 36.81 -1.95
C PHE A 10 14.39 35.76 -2.53
N GLY A 11 15.02 34.99 -1.65
CA GLY A 11 15.74 33.79 -2.01
C GLY A 11 14.78 32.81 -2.68
N ALA A 12 14.86 32.72 -4.00
CA ALA A 12 14.18 31.69 -4.75
C ALA A 12 14.74 30.33 -4.30
N CYS A 13 14.02 29.62 -3.44
CA CYS A 13 14.19 28.18 -3.30
C CYS A 13 13.90 27.57 -4.67
N ARG A 14 14.95 27.32 -5.47
CA ARG A 14 14.87 26.36 -6.57
C ARG A 14 14.63 25.00 -5.91
N ALA A 15 13.37 24.57 -5.88
CA ALA A 15 13.04 23.17 -5.64
C ALA A 15 13.75 22.38 -6.73
N VAL A 16 14.89 21.77 -6.38
CA VAL A 16 15.52 20.78 -7.24
C VAL A 16 14.48 19.68 -7.40
N ALA A 17 13.98 19.50 -8.62
CA ALA A 17 13.13 18.37 -8.93
C ALA A 17 13.97 17.13 -8.63
N GLN A 18 13.67 16.47 -7.50
CA GLN A 18 14.29 15.21 -7.16
C GLN A 18 13.78 14.21 -8.18
N GLU A 19 14.60 13.96 -9.20
CA GLU A 19 14.35 12.95 -10.21
C GLU A 19 14.25 11.61 -9.47
N SER A 20 13.03 11.08 -9.35
CA SER A 20 12.82 9.83 -8.64
C SER A 20 13.54 8.74 -9.42
N MET A 21 14.60 8.17 -8.86
CA MET A 21 15.27 7.04 -9.50
C MET A 21 14.23 5.95 -9.81
N PRO A 22 14.23 5.37 -11.03
CA PRO A 22 13.31 4.29 -11.36
C PRO A 22 13.52 3.11 -10.41
N LEU A 23 12.42 2.48 -9.99
CA LEU A 23 12.49 1.27 -9.17
C LEU A 23 13.12 0.14 -9.98
N ASP A 24 14.24 -0.40 -9.49
CA ASP A 24 14.80 -1.64 -10.02
C ASP A 24 14.04 -2.84 -9.43
N VAL A 25 13.01 -3.28 -10.14
CA VAL A 25 12.14 -4.39 -9.72
C VAL A 25 12.92 -5.70 -9.61
N ALA A 26 13.89 -5.95 -10.49
CA ALA A 26 14.69 -7.16 -10.46
C ALA A 26 15.63 -7.17 -9.24
N ALA A 27 16.19 -6.02 -8.86
CA ALA A 27 17.00 -5.92 -7.65
C ALA A 27 16.22 -6.28 -6.37
N LEU A 28 14.92 -6.01 -6.31
CA LEU A 28 14.07 -6.42 -5.17
C LEU A 28 14.06 -7.94 -4.95
N ALA A 29 14.29 -8.75 -6.00
CA ALA A 29 14.32 -10.20 -5.89
C ALA A 29 15.44 -10.75 -5.00
N SER A 30 16.51 -9.98 -4.78
CA SER A 30 17.71 -10.39 -4.01
C SER A 30 17.53 -10.36 -2.49
N HIS A 31 16.56 -9.59 -1.99
CA HIS A 31 16.37 -9.36 -0.54
C HIS A 31 14.94 -9.68 -0.07
N THR A 32 14.24 -10.56 -0.80
CA THR A 32 12.83 -10.88 -0.55
C THR A 32 12.62 -12.38 -0.34
N SER A 33 11.37 -12.78 -0.11
CA SER A 33 11.02 -14.20 0.04
C SER A 33 11.22 -14.99 -1.26
N PRO A 34 11.45 -16.31 -1.21
CA PRO A 34 11.55 -17.13 -2.43
C PRO A 34 10.30 -17.10 -3.32
N PHE A 35 9.12 -16.83 -2.75
CA PHE A 35 7.89 -16.66 -3.51
C PHE A 35 7.93 -15.36 -4.33
N GLN A 36 8.25 -14.24 -3.67
CA GLN A 36 8.31 -12.93 -4.30
C GLN A 36 9.46 -12.84 -5.31
N ALA A 37 10.61 -13.45 -5.01
CA ALA A 37 11.76 -13.47 -5.90
C ALA A 37 11.46 -14.12 -7.25
N LYS A 38 10.55 -15.11 -7.29
CA LYS A 38 10.11 -15.73 -8.55
C LYS A 38 9.29 -14.78 -9.41
N ILE A 39 8.38 -14.03 -8.78
CA ILE A 39 7.54 -13.02 -9.44
C ILE A 39 8.41 -11.87 -9.97
N LEU A 40 9.35 -11.38 -9.16
CA LEU A 40 10.13 -10.18 -9.47
C LEU A 40 11.28 -10.42 -10.47
N LYS A 41 11.55 -11.68 -10.83
CA LYS A 41 12.76 -12.09 -11.56
C LYS A 41 12.87 -11.45 -12.95
N ASP A 42 11.74 -11.26 -13.63
CA ASP A 42 11.71 -10.71 -14.98
C ASP A 42 11.65 -9.17 -15.01
N GLY A 43 11.70 -8.54 -13.82
CA GLY A 43 11.68 -7.09 -13.67
C GLY A 43 10.32 -6.44 -13.88
N LYS A 44 9.23 -7.23 -13.96
CA LYS A 44 7.87 -6.74 -14.11
C LYS A 44 6.94 -7.50 -13.17
N VAL A 45 5.77 -6.94 -12.89
CA VAL A 45 4.69 -7.67 -12.22
C VAL A 45 3.44 -7.59 -13.08
N THR A 46 2.94 -8.75 -13.48
CA THR A 46 1.66 -8.88 -14.18
C THR A 46 0.50 -8.88 -13.18
N ALA A 47 -0.72 -8.59 -13.67
CA ALA A 47 -1.91 -8.64 -12.84
C ALA A 47 -2.15 -10.02 -12.19
N SER A 48 -1.84 -11.10 -12.91
CA SER A 48 -2.00 -12.47 -12.41
C SER A 48 -0.97 -12.81 -11.31
N GLU A 49 0.25 -12.30 -11.42
CA GLU A 49 1.28 -12.48 -10.38
C GLU A 49 0.96 -11.68 -9.12
N TYR A 50 0.47 -10.44 -9.29
CA TYR A 50 -0.01 -9.63 -8.18
C TYR A 50 -1.21 -10.30 -7.48
N GLU A 51 -2.18 -10.80 -8.23
CA GLU A 51 -3.31 -11.56 -7.67
C GLU A 51 -2.84 -12.82 -6.94
N SER A 52 -1.89 -13.56 -7.51
CA SER A 52 -1.30 -14.74 -6.87
C SER A 52 -0.61 -14.40 -5.55
N ALA A 53 0.07 -13.25 -5.47
CA ALA A 53 0.67 -12.76 -4.23
C ALA A 53 -0.38 -12.43 -3.16
N ILE A 54 -1.49 -11.78 -3.55
CA ILE A 54 -2.60 -11.48 -2.64
C ILE A 54 -3.28 -12.75 -2.14
N LEU A 55 -3.51 -13.73 -3.03
CA LEU A 55 -4.04 -15.05 -2.66
C LEU A 55 -3.10 -15.79 -1.70
N GLY A 56 -1.79 -15.75 -1.95
CA GLY A 56 -0.78 -16.33 -1.07
C GLY A 56 -0.78 -15.70 0.33
N GLN A 57 -0.87 -14.37 0.41
CA GLN A 57 -1.00 -13.64 1.67
C GLN A 57 -2.29 -14.05 2.39
N ARG A 58 -3.43 -14.02 1.69
CA ARG A 58 -4.74 -14.37 2.25
C ARG A 58 -4.76 -15.78 2.82
N ALA A 59 -4.24 -16.77 2.09
CA ALA A 59 -4.14 -18.15 2.55
C ALA A 59 -3.24 -18.27 3.80
N CYS A 60 -2.15 -17.51 3.86
CA CYS A 60 -1.27 -17.48 5.03
C CYS A 60 -1.93 -16.87 6.26
N VAL A 61 -2.68 -15.76 6.10
CA VAL A 61 -3.45 -15.15 7.19
C VAL A 61 -4.53 -16.13 7.70
N GLN A 62 -5.22 -16.81 6.78
CA GLN A 62 -6.20 -17.82 7.14
C GLN A 62 -5.57 -18.98 7.93
N ALA A 63 -4.41 -19.49 7.49
CA ALA A 63 -3.67 -20.53 8.19
C ALA A 63 -3.11 -20.07 9.56
N SER A 64 -2.98 -18.75 9.78
CA SER A 64 -2.51 -18.18 11.04
C SER A 64 -3.61 -18.06 12.10
N GLY A 65 -4.86 -18.38 11.74
CA GLY A 65 -6.05 -18.29 12.58
C GLY A 65 -6.97 -17.11 12.25
N GLY A 66 -6.69 -16.34 11.19
CA GLY A 66 -7.55 -15.24 10.77
C GLY A 66 -8.76 -15.70 9.96
N THR A 67 -9.93 -15.13 10.22
CA THR A 67 -11.09 -15.26 9.34
C THR A 67 -10.99 -14.21 8.23
N VAL A 68 -10.83 -14.64 6.99
CA VAL A 68 -10.55 -13.76 5.84
C VAL A 68 -11.81 -13.50 4.98
N SER A 69 -12.00 -12.25 4.56
CA SER A 69 -13.06 -11.89 3.62
C SER A 69 -12.75 -12.34 2.19
N GLU A 70 -13.69 -12.14 1.26
CA GLU A 70 -13.39 -12.17 -0.17
C GLU A 70 -12.39 -11.07 -0.54
N ILE A 71 -11.71 -11.25 -1.68
CA ILE A 71 -10.83 -10.24 -2.27
C ILE A 71 -11.71 -9.25 -3.01
N SER A 72 -11.49 -7.96 -2.75
CA SER A 72 -12.14 -6.85 -3.43
C SER A 72 -11.10 -5.98 -4.12
N ARG A 73 -11.48 -5.41 -5.27
CA ARG A 73 -10.68 -4.39 -5.95
C ARG A 73 -10.88 -3.04 -5.27
N THR A 74 -9.79 -2.33 -5.02
CA THR A 74 -9.78 -0.97 -4.48
C THR A 74 -9.35 0.03 -5.57
N GLY A 75 -9.13 1.29 -5.21
CA GLY A 75 -8.57 2.29 -6.12
C GLY A 75 -7.25 1.81 -6.75
N ASN A 76 -6.91 2.33 -7.92
CA ASN A 76 -5.65 2.01 -8.63
C ASN A 76 -5.49 0.55 -9.07
N ASN A 77 -6.57 -0.22 -9.19
CA ASN A 77 -6.56 -1.67 -9.47
C ASN A 77 -5.79 -2.50 -8.43
N GLU A 78 -5.70 -2.01 -7.20
CA GLU A 78 -5.21 -2.78 -6.09
C GLU A 78 -6.24 -3.82 -5.67
N LEU A 79 -5.76 -4.91 -5.07
CA LEU A 79 -6.59 -5.97 -4.51
C LEU A 79 -6.37 -5.98 -3.00
N ALA A 80 -7.46 -6.11 -2.25
CA ALA A 80 -7.43 -6.13 -0.81
C ALA A 80 -8.41 -7.17 -0.26
N PHE A 81 -8.12 -7.68 0.92
CA PHE A 81 -9.04 -8.46 1.73
C PHE A 81 -8.96 -7.95 3.17
N ARG A 82 -10.04 -8.13 3.92
CA ARG A 82 -10.08 -7.90 5.36
C ARG A 82 -9.91 -9.21 6.10
N TYR A 83 -9.46 -9.14 7.34
CA TYR A 83 -9.46 -10.29 8.22
C TYR A 83 -9.80 -9.89 9.66
N THR A 84 -10.36 -10.83 10.41
CA THR A 84 -10.57 -10.74 11.84
C THR A 84 -9.84 -11.87 12.56
N ILE A 85 -9.48 -11.65 13.81
CA ILE A 85 -8.87 -12.66 14.68
C ILE A 85 -9.76 -12.73 15.93
N ASP A 86 -10.32 -13.92 16.17
CA ASP A 86 -11.04 -14.20 17.40
C ASP A 86 -10.07 -14.87 18.38
N ALA A 87 -9.91 -14.28 19.55
CA ALA A 87 -9.00 -14.76 20.59
C ALA A 87 -9.65 -14.61 21.98
N SER A 88 -9.34 -15.53 22.89
CA SER A 88 -9.89 -15.52 24.25
C SER A 88 -9.03 -14.72 25.22
N THR A 89 -7.78 -14.41 24.83
CA THR A 89 -6.85 -13.60 25.62
C THR A 89 -6.05 -12.65 24.73
N ASP A 90 -5.56 -11.55 25.31
CA ASP A 90 -4.67 -10.61 24.61
C ASP A 90 -3.38 -11.26 24.13
N ALA A 91 -2.86 -12.26 24.87
CA ALA A 91 -1.66 -12.99 24.50
C ALA A 91 -1.86 -13.84 23.24
N GLU A 92 -3.02 -14.48 23.12
CA GLU A 92 -3.42 -15.23 21.93
C GLU A 92 -3.63 -14.29 20.73
N LEU A 93 -4.33 -13.17 20.94
CA LEU A 93 -4.56 -12.15 19.91
C LEU A 93 -3.22 -11.65 19.36
N ALA A 94 -2.33 -11.17 20.24
CA ALA A 94 -1.01 -10.68 19.83
C ALA A 94 -0.17 -11.77 19.14
N GLY A 95 -0.33 -13.03 19.53
CA GLY A 95 0.31 -14.17 18.86
C GLY A 95 -0.21 -14.38 17.44
N ALA A 96 -1.51 -14.32 17.23
CA ALA A 96 -2.16 -14.47 15.92
C ALA A 96 -1.92 -13.27 14.99
N GLU A 97 -1.89 -12.05 15.54
CA GLU A 97 -1.53 -10.84 14.80
C GLU A 97 -0.09 -10.94 14.27
N ARG A 98 0.89 -11.27 15.13
CA ARG A 98 2.28 -11.47 14.68
C ARG A 98 2.43 -12.51 13.57
N ARG A 99 1.69 -13.63 13.65
CA ARG A 99 1.71 -14.65 12.58
C ARG A 99 1.10 -14.13 11.29
N SER A 100 -0.01 -13.39 11.38
CA SER A 100 -0.69 -12.80 10.22
C SER A 100 0.15 -11.71 9.56
N GLU A 101 0.81 -10.86 10.34
CA GLU A 101 1.74 -9.83 9.85
C GLU A 101 2.96 -10.44 9.14
N ALA A 102 3.47 -11.57 9.63
CA ALA A 102 4.57 -12.30 8.98
C ALA A 102 4.24 -12.80 7.56
N CYS A 103 2.95 -12.83 7.18
CA CYS A 103 2.54 -13.15 5.81
C CYS A 103 2.88 -12.03 4.81
N ILE A 104 2.94 -10.78 5.25
CA ILE A 104 3.21 -9.62 4.37
C ILE A 104 4.59 -9.71 3.71
N PRO A 105 5.71 -9.80 4.46
CA PRO A 105 7.05 -9.92 3.86
C PRO A 105 7.25 -11.27 3.15
N LYS A 106 6.35 -12.24 3.34
CA LYS A 106 6.41 -13.53 2.63
C LYS A 106 5.78 -13.47 1.25
N TYR A 107 4.73 -12.68 1.05
CA TYR A 107 3.93 -12.77 -0.19
C TYR A 107 3.82 -11.48 -0.97
N ILE A 108 3.64 -10.33 -0.32
CA ILE A 108 3.14 -9.13 -1.01
C ILE A 108 4.03 -7.89 -0.88
N SER A 109 4.93 -7.80 0.10
CA SER A 109 5.60 -6.53 0.41
C SER A 109 6.37 -5.91 -0.76
N GLU A 110 7.21 -6.68 -1.45
CA GLU A 110 7.99 -6.21 -2.58
C GLU A 110 7.21 -6.29 -3.89
N VAL A 111 6.37 -7.32 -4.06
CA VAL A 111 5.47 -7.45 -5.22
C VAL A 111 4.49 -6.27 -5.29
N GLY A 112 3.98 -5.81 -4.15
CA GLY A 112 3.09 -4.66 -4.05
C GLY A 112 3.78 -3.35 -4.42
N LYS A 113 5.05 -3.15 -4.06
CA LYS A 113 5.85 -1.98 -4.48
C LYS A 113 6.05 -1.98 -5.99
N ALA A 114 6.42 -3.13 -6.56
CA ALA A 114 6.61 -3.29 -8.00
C ALA A 114 5.28 -3.09 -8.76
N TRP A 115 4.17 -3.64 -8.25
CA TRP A 115 2.83 -3.40 -8.81
C TRP A 115 2.47 -1.91 -8.81
N ALA A 116 2.63 -1.21 -7.68
CA ALA A 116 2.36 0.23 -7.60
C ALA A 116 3.23 1.04 -8.58
N TYR A 117 4.47 0.61 -8.82
CA TYR A 117 5.34 1.21 -9.84
C TYR A 117 4.82 0.98 -11.27
N GLU A 118 4.43 -0.24 -11.63
CA GLU A 118 3.84 -0.56 -12.94
C GLU A 118 2.53 0.18 -13.20
N GLN A 119 1.70 0.34 -12.17
CA GLN A 119 0.43 1.05 -12.27
C GLN A 119 0.66 2.53 -12.61
N ARG A 120 1.63 3.20 -11.99
CA ARG A 120 1.94 4.62 -12.32
C ARG A 120 2.45 4.83 -13.76
N ARG A 121 3.02 3.79 -14.38
CA ARG A 121 3.55 3.85 -15.75
C ARG A 121 2.52 3.48 -16.81
N SER A 122 1.40 2.90 -16.40
CA SER A 122 0.37 2.43 -17.32
C SER A 122 -0.56 3.58 -17.74
N PRO A 123 -0.86 3.77 -19.05
CA PRO A 123 -1.74 4.85 -19.51
C PRO A 123 -3.17 4.77 -18.93
N LEU A 124 -3.62 3.57 -18.52
CA LEU A 124 -4.90 3.36 -17.82
C LEU A 124 -4.96 4.03 -16.45
N PHE A 125 -3.83 4.35 -15.81
CA PHE A 125 -3.77 5.06 -14.54
C PHE A 125 -4.37 6.46 -14.63
N PHE A 126 -4.24 7.11 -15.79
CA PHE A 126 -4.78 8.45 -16.04
C PHE A 126 -6.27 8.44 -16.45
N LEU A 127 -6.86 7.27 -16.70
CA LEU A 127 -8.24 7.13 -17.18
C LEU A 127 -9.24 6.71 -16.10
N ILE A 128 -8.80 6.50 -14.85
CA ILE A 128 -9.71 6.25 -13.74
C ILE A 128 -10.08 7.60 -13.11
N PRO A 129 -11.33 8.10 -13.24
CA PRO A 129 -11.74 9.29 -12.52
C PRO A 129 -11.62 9.02 -11.03
N ASN A 130 -10.91 9.93 -10.35
CA ASN A 130 -10.78 9.96 -8.91
C ASN A 130 -12.19 10.13 -8.31
N GLN A 131 -12.87 9.04 -7.93
CA GLN A 131 -14.22 9.05 -7.33
C GLN A 131 -14.24 9.71 -5.92
N ALA A 132 -13.21 10.48 -5.56
CA ALA A 132 -13.03 11.09 -4.25
C ALA A 132 -13.78 12.42 -4.06
N LEU A 133 -14.76 12.77 -4.91
CA LEU A 133 -15.45 14.09 -4.84
C LEU A 133 -16.98 14.04 -4.87
N THR A 134 -17.62 12.91 -4.55
CA THR A 134 -19.09 12.84 -4.47
C THR A 134 -19.62 12.19 -3.19
N MET A 135 -19.00 12.46 -2.04
CA MET A 135 -19.63 12.20 -0.73
C MET A 135 -19.38 13.35 0.24
N ALA A 136 -19.94 14.52 -0.08
CA ALA A 136 -20.12 15.62 0.87
C ALA A 136 -21.53 16.19 0.76
N ALA A 137 -22.55 15.35 0.82
CA ALA A 137 -23.94 15.74 1.06
C ALA A 137 -24.78 14.50 1.37
N GLU A 138 -24.71 13.97 2.59
CA GLU A 138 -25.91 13.42 3.23
C GLU A 138 -25.65 13.36 4.74
N SER A 139 -26.36 14.22 5.46
CA SER A 139 -26.36 14.26 6.92
C SER A 139 -26.94 12.95 7.50
N ARG A 140 -26.25 12.33 8.46
CA ARG A 140 -26.88 11.66 9.61
C ARG A 140 -25.87 11.47 10.76
N SER A 141 -26.34 11.82 11.95
CA SER A 141 -25.65 11.90 13.25
C SER A 141 -25.47 10.49 13.89
N PRO A 142 -24.93 10.34 15.13
CA PRO A 142 -23.66 9.70 15.40
C PRO A 142 -23.80 8.31 16.07
N SER A 143 -22.91 7.37 15.76
CA SER A 143 -22.67 6.21 16.62
C SER A 143 -21.23 5.76 16.49
N SER A 144 -20.54 5.75 17.62
CA SER A 144 -19.14 5.40 17.83
C SER A 144 -18.75 4.13 17.08
N GLN A 145 -17.91 4.27 16.06
CA GLN A 145 -17.03 3.20 15.61
C GLN A 145 -15.65 3.81 15.37
N ILE A 146 -14.69 3.43 16.21
CA ILE A 146 -13.29 3.75 16.03
C ILE A 146 -12.77 2.85 14.91
N ILE A 147 -12.95 3.30 13.67
CA ILE A 147 -12.30 2.69 12.50
C ILE A 147 -10.86 3.19 12.50
N ARG A 148 -9.92 2.38 13.00
CA ARG A 148 -8.50 2.63 12.77
C ARG A 148 -8.17 2.17 11.36
N ASN A 149 -8.06 3.12 10.44
CA ASN A 149 -7.52 2.87 9.11
C ASN A 149 -6.09 2.31 9.23
N PRO A 150 -5.74 1.23 8.52
CA PRO A 150 -4.35 0.81 8.43
C PRO A 150 -3.52 1.90 7.75
N PRO A 151 -2.22 2.03 8.09
CA PRO A 151 -1.37 3.07 7.55
C PRO A 151 -1.24 2.89 6.03
N VAL A 152 -1.62 3.94 5.30
CA VAL A 152 -1.26 4.11 3.89
C VAL A 152 0.26 4.26 3.85
N MET A 153 0.97 3.26 3.32
CA MET A 153 2.40 3.40 3.05
C MET A 153 2.58 4.49 1.99
N ARG A 154 3.16 5.63 2.41
CA ARG A 154 3.67 6.67 1.53
C ARG A 154 5.05 6.29 1.02
#